data_AF-A0A3Q3LBC5-F1
#
_entry.id   AF-A0A3Q3LBC5-F1
#
_cell.length_a   1.000
_cell.length_b   1.000
_cell.length_c   1.000
_cell.angle_alpha   90.00
_cell.angle_beta   90.00
_cell.angle_gamma   90.00
#
_symmetry.space_group_name_H-M   'P 1'
#
loop_
_entity.id
_entity.type
_entity.pdbx_description
1 polymer ?
#
loop_
_entity_poly.entity_id
_entity_poly.type
_entity_poly.pdbx_seq_one_letter_code
_entity_poly.pdbx_strand_id
1 'polypeptide(L)'
;MVVLKGVPSVLSPELLYALAKMGHGDELVLADANFPASSICACGPKEIRADGLRIPQLLEAILKLLPLDTYVPSPAAVMDLVDSDKQRCVAVPAWDTYTQLLAQVGCQSPLEKVERFDFYERAKKAYAVVATGETALYGNIILKKGVIPAELLQ
;
A
#
# COMPACT_ATOMS: atom_id res chain seq x y z
N MET A 1 -9.41 -2.26 -14.84
CA MET A 1 -8.44 -3.21 -15.43
C MET A 1 -7.86 -2.63 -16.71
N VAL A 2 -6.68 -3.08 -17.11
CA VAL A 2 -6.00 -2.71 -18.36
C VAL A 2 -5.57 -3.95 -19.14
N VAL A 3 -5.34 -3.81 -20.45
CA VAL A 3 -4.79 -4.87 -21.29
C VAL A 3 -3.59 -4.32 -22.05
N LEU A 4 -2.41 -4.42 -21.44
CA LEU A 4 -1.14 -3.91 -21.97
C LEU A 4 -0.04 -4.97 -21.72
N LYS A 5 0.96 -5.03 -22.62
CA LYS A 5 2.08 -5.97 -22.47
C LYS A 5 2.92 -5.57 -21.24
N GLY A 6 3.22 -6.53 -20.37
CA GLY A 6 4.05 -6.32 -19.18
C GLY A 6 3.36 -5.60 -18.01
N VAL A 7 2.10 -5.18 -18.15
CA VAL A 7 1.34 -4.50 -17.09
C VAL A 7 0.31 -5.46 -16.50
N PRO A 8 0.27 -5.67 -15.18
CA PRO A 8 -0.75 -6.52 -14.55
C PRO A 8 -2.16 -6.01 -14.85
N SER A 9 -3.02 -6.89 -15.38
CA SER A 9 -4.35 -6.52 -15.86
C SER A 9 -5.29 -6.05 -14.74
N VAL A 10 -5.05 -6.46 -13.50
CA VAL A 10 -5.84 -6.06 -12.34
C VAL A 10 -5.76 -4.57 -12.03
N LEU A 11 -4.71 -3.88 -12.49
CA LEU A 11 -4.57 -2.43 -12.30
C LEU A 11 -5.62 -1.69 -13.14
N SER A 12 -6.30 -0.70 -12.54
CA SER A 12 -7.16 0.22 -13.29
C SER A 12 -6.32 1.26 -14.03
N PRO A 13 -6.84 1.84 -15.14
CA PRO A 13 -6.19 2.98 -15.78
C PRO A 13 -5.86 4.11 -14.80
N GLU A 14 -6.75 4.38 -13.85
CA GLU A 14 -6.61 5.43 -12.84
C GLU A 14 -5.50 5.12 -11.83
N LEU A 15 -5.40 3.86 -11.38
CA LEU A 15 -4.32 3.43 -10.50
C LEU A 15 -2.97 3.48 -11.21
N LEU A 16 -2.90 3.02 -12.47
CA LEU A 16 -1.68 3.10 -13.27
C LEU A 16 -1.24 4.56 -13.46
N TYR A 17 -2.19 5.46 -13.72
CA TYR A 17 -1.93 6.90 -13.80
C TYR A 17 -1.38 7.47 -12.49
N ALA A 18 -1.94 7.07 -11.34
CA ALA A 18 -1.44 7.49 -10.04
C ALA A 18 0.00 7.01 -9.79
N LEU A 19 0.29 5.72 -10.01
CA LEU A 19 1.63 5.15 -9.87
C LEU A 19 2.67 5.87 -10.74
N ALA A 20 2.28 6.23 -11.97
CA ALA A 20 3.13 6.97 -12.91
C ALA A 20 3.38 8.42 -12.49
N LYS A 21 2.38 9.07 -11.86
CA LYS A 21 2.48 10.46 -11.39
C LYS A 21 3.23 10.63 -10.07
N MET A 22 3.25 9.61 -9.22
CA MET A 22 3.98 9.64 -7.95
C MET A 22 5.48 9.90 -8.20
N GLY A 23 6.08 10.77 -7.40
CA GLY A 23 7.52 10.99 -7.33
C GLY A 23 8.20 10.11 -6.27
N HIS A 24 9.53 10.22 -6.15
CA HIS A 24 10.24 9.60 -5.03
C HIS A 24 9.77 10.19 -3.70
N GLY A 25 9.47 9.32 -2.74
CA GLY A 25 9.00 9.68 -1.40
C GLY A 25 7.49 9.78 -1.28
N ASP A 26 6.75 9.85 -2.39
CA ASP A 26 5.29 9.79 -2.37
C ASP A 26 4.81 8.43 -1.84
N GLU A 27 3.67 8.46 -1.16
CA GLU A 27 3.09 7.28 -0.52
C GLU A 27 1.74 6.91 -1.13
N LEU A 28 1.47 5.61 -1.21
CA LEU A 28 0.22 5.02 -1.66
C LEU A 28 -0.38 4.19 -0.54
N VAL A 29 -1.64 4.43 -0.19
CA VAL A 29 -2.35 3.59 0.78
C VAL A 29 -3.19 2.56 0.03
N LEU A 30 -3.04 1.28 0.37
CA LEU A 30 -4.02 0.25 0.05
C LEU A 30 -4.89 0.04 1.28
N ALA A 31 -6.15 0.45 1.17
CA ALA A 31 -7.09 0.52 2.26
C ALA A 31 -8.01 -0.71 2.28
N ASP A 32 -8.16 -1.33 3.43
CA ASP A 32 -9.16 -2.37 3.67
C ASP A 32 -10.58 -1.78 3.70
N ALA A 33 -11.59 -2.65 3.66
CA ALA A 33 -13.00 -2.27 3.56
C ALA A 33 -13.53 -1.49 4.77
N ASN A 34 -12.83 -1.54 5.91
CA ASN A 34 -13.22 -0.82 7.13
C ASN A 34 -12.47 0.52 7.27
N PHE A 35 -11.45 0.77 6.45
CA PHE A 35 -10.70 2.02 6.48
C PHE A 35 -11.59 3.19 6.03
N PRO A 36 -11.50 4.36 6.70
CA PRO A 36 -12.32 5.52 6.38
C PRO A 36 -11.80 6.27 5.13
N ALA A 37 -11.70 5.57 3.99
CA ALA A 37 -11.07 6.07 2.77
C ALA A 37 -11.67 7.41 2.31
N SER A 38 -13.00 7.53 2.27
CA SER A 38 -13.69 8.75 1.82
C SER A 38 -13.33 9.96 2.69
N SER A 39 -13.38 9.84 4.02
CA SER A 39 -13.03 10.93 4.93
C SER A 39 -11.55 11.30 4.89
N ILE A 40 -10.66 10.32 4.71
CA ILE A 40 -9.23 10.57 4.56
C ILE A 40 -8.94 11.28 3.23
N CYS A 41 -9.58 10.87 2.14
CA CYS A 41 -9.42 11.50 0.82
C CYS A 41 -9.97 12.92 0.75
N ALA A 42 -11.01 13.23 1.53
CA ALA A 42 -11.49 14.60 1.71
C ALA A 42 -10.42 15.55 2.29
N CYS A 43 -9.33 15.02 2.88
CA CYS A 43 -8.23 15.81 3.41
C CYS A 43 -7.07 16.04 2.41
N GLY A 44 -7.07 15.41 1.22
CA GLY A 44 -5.97 15.58 0.27
C GLY A 44 -5.76 14.47 -0.75
N PRO A 45 -5.55 13.20 -0.34
CA PRO A 45 -5.15 12.14 -1.27
C PRO A 45 -6.26 11.82 -2.26
N LYS A 46 -5.87 11.39 -3.46
CA LYS A 46 -6.82 10.93 -4.47
C LYS A 46 -7.49 9.63 -4.03
N GLU A 47 -8.82 9.59 -4.05
CA GLU A 47 -9.56 8.35 -3.87
C GLU A 47 -9.56 7.54 -5.16
N ILE A 48 -9.13 6.28 -5.10
CA ILE A 48 -9.19 5.32 -6.20
C ILE A 48 -9.97 4.10 -5.72
N ARG A 49 -10.94 3.65 -6.52
CA ARG A 49 -11.81 2.52 -6.17
C ARG A 49 -11.28 1.22 -6.78
N ALA A 50 -11.19 0.19 -5.96
CA ALA A 50 -10.82 -1.18 -6.32
C ALA A 50 -11.66 -2.20 -5.50
N ASP A 51 -12.94 -1.89 -5.31
CA ASP A 51 -13.89 -2.59 -4.43
C ASP A 51 -13.93 -4.13 -4.60
N GLY A 52 -13.71 -4.63 -5.82
CA GLY A 52 -13.74 -6.05 -6.13
C GLY A 52 -12.43 -6.80 -5.89
N LEU A 53 -11.37 -6.12 -5.45
CA LEU A 53 -10.02 -6.67 -5.34
C LEU A 53 -9.56 -6.78 -3.88
N ARG A 54 -8.70 -7.76 -3.62
CA ARG A 54 -8.04 -7.97 -2.32
C ARG A 54 -6.65 -7.31 -2.32
N ILE A 55 -6.18 -6.89 -1.14
CA ILE A 55 -4.89 -6.20 -1.05
C ILE A 55 -3.73 -7.09 -1.50
N PRO A 56 -3.61 -8.38 -1.14
CA PRO A 56 -2.49 -9.21 -1.61
C PRO A 56 -2.34 -9.24 -3.15
N GLN A 57 -3.46 -9.40 -3.87
CA GLN A 57 -3.47 -9.40 -5.34
C GLN A 57 -3.02 -8.06 -5.91
N LEU A 58 -3.50 -6.96 -5.32
CA LEU A 58 -3.19 -5.62 -5.78
C LEU A 58 -1.75 -5.21 -5.43
N LEU A 59 -1.28 -5.58 -4.24
CA LEU A 59 0.09 -5.38 -3.77
C LEU A 59 1.09 -6.10 -4.68
N GLU A 60 0.86 -7.37 -4.99
CA GLU A 60 1.71 -8.12 -5.92
C GLU A 60 1.77 -7.44 -7.30
N ALA A 61 0.64 -6.94 -7.80
CA ALA A 61 0.57 -6.23 -9.07
C ALA A 61 1.30 -4.88 -9.04
N ILE A 62 1.15 -4.11 -7.95
CA ILE A 62 1.80 -2.81 -7.78
C ILE A 62 3.32 -2.96 -7.66
N LEU A 63 3.80 -3.93 -6.88
CA LEU A 63 5.24 -4.15 -6.65
C LEU A 63 6.00 -4.55 -7.93
N LYS A 64 5.32 -5.04 -8.97
CA LYS A 64 5.93 -5.27 -10.30
C LYS A 64 6.30 -3.97 -11.02
N LEU A 65 5.72 -2.83 -10.64
CA LEU A 65 5.89 -1.54 -11.32
C LEU A 65 6.44 -0.45 -10.39
N LEU A 66 6.13 -0.49 -9.10
CA LEU A 66 6.47 0.54 -8.12
C LEU A 66 7.79 0.18 -7.42
N PRO A 67 8.90 0.91 -7.66
CA PRO A 67 10.10 0.76 -6.86
C PRO A 67 9.82 1.20 -5.42
N LEU A 68 10.34 0.47 -4.44
CA LEU A 68 10.22 0.83 -3.02
C LEU A 68 11.41 1.68 -2.57
N ASP A 69 11.17 2.58 -1.62
CA ASP A 69 12.17 3.50 -1.11
C ASP A 69 13.23 2.80 -0.25
N THR A 70 14.48 2.77 -0.73
CA THR A 70 15.62 2.14 -0.03
C THR A 70 16.34 3.10 0.93
N TYR A 71 15.95 4.38 0.99
CA TYR A 71 16.57 5.37 1.87
C TYR A 71 15.87 5.50 3.24
N VAL A 72 14.82 4.71 3.47
CA VAL A 72 14.09 4.65 4.74
C VAL A 72 14.25 3.27 5.39
N PRO A 73 14.15 3.16 6.73
CA PRO A 73 14.25 1.88 7.41
C PRO A 73 13.22 0.85 6.95
N SER A 74 11.98 1.31 6.68
CA SER A 74 10.92 0.49 6.12
C SER A 74 10.10 1.29 5.09
N PRO A 75 10.03 0.85 3.83
CA PRO A 75 9.20 1.49 2.81
C PRO A 75 7.73 1.05 2.87
N ALA A 76 7.38 0.14 3.77
CA ALA A 76 6.05 -0.42 3.90
C ALA A 76 5.57 -0.37 5.36
N ALA A 77 4.42 0.26 5.59
CA ALA A 77 3.87 0.43 6.93
C ALA A 77 2.44 -0.11 7.01
N VAL A 78 2.12 -0.74 8.15
CA VAL A 78 0.78 -1.22 8.49
C VAL A 78 0.28 -0.55 9.77
N MET A 79 -1.03 -0.52 9.95
CA MET A 79 -1.63 -0.03 11.18
C MET A 79 -1.43 -1.05 12.30
N ASP A 80 -0.80 -0.66 13.40
CA ASP A 80 -0.61 -1.51 14.56
C ASP A 80 -1.93 -1.84 15.25
N LEU A 81 -1.93 -2.92 16.02
CA LEU A 81 -3.06 -3.30 16.87
C LEU A 81 -3.26 -2.25 17.97
N VAL A 82 -4.52 -1.94 18.26
CA VAL A 82 -4.86 -1.23 19.50
C VAL A 82 -4.57 -2.10 20.72
N ASP A 83 -4.37 -1.48 21.89
CA ASP A 83 -3.95 -2.18 23.10
C ASP A 83 -4.86 -3.34 23.51
N SER A 84 -6.19 -3.18 23.35
CA SER A 84 -7.14 -4.25 23.65
C SER A 84 -6.96 -5.47 22.74
N ASP A 85 -6.60 -5.28 21.47
CA ASP A 85 -6.37 -6.38 20.54
C ASP A 85 -4.99 -7.01 20.72
N LYS A 86 -3.99 -6.23 21.15
CA LYS A 86 -2.69 -6.75 21.59
C LYS A 86 -2.85 -7.66 22.82
N GLN A 87 -3.60 -7.23 23.82
CA GLN A 87 -3.90 -8.03 25.02
C GLN A 87 -4.63 -9.34 24.70
N ARG A 88 -5.47 -9.32 23.66
CA ARG A 88 -6.19 -10.49 23.15
C ARG A 88 -5.35 -11.37 22.22
N CYS A 89 -4.10 -10.98 21.92
CA CYS A 89 -3.23 -11.66 20.97
C CYS A 89 -3.90 -11.89 19.62
N VAL A 90 -4.61 -10.88 19.10
CA VAL A 90 -5.27 -10.98 17.79
C VAL A 90 -4.22 -11.20 16.71
N ALA A 91 -4.37 -12.28 15.94
CA ALA A 91 -3.51 -12.55 14.81
C ALA A 91 -3.90 -11.68 13.61
N VAL A 92 -2.91 -11.25 12.82
CA VAL A 92 -3.13 -10.51 11.58
C VAL A 92 -2.43 -11.22 10.41
N PRO A 93 -3.02 -12.31 9.87
CA PRO A 93 -2.40 -13.11 8.80
C PRO A 93 -2.07 -12.34 7.52
N ALA A 94 -2.74 -11.20 7.30
CA ALA A 94 -2.45 -10.32 6.16
C ALA A 94 -1.01 -9.81 6.19
N TRP A 95 -0.43 -9.56 7.37
CA TRP A 95 0.93 -9.04 7.50
C TRP A 95 1.99 -10.05 7.07
N ASP A 96 1.78 -11.34 7.35
CA ASP A 96 2.67 -12.40 6.90
C ASP A 96 2.67 -12.47 5.37
N THR A 97 1.49 -12.36 4.77
CA THR A 97 1.32 -12.33 3.32
C THR A 97 2.04 -11.12 2.70
N TYR A 98 1.88 -9.93 3.29
CA TYR A 98 2.54 -8.72 2.79
C TYR A 98 4.07 -8.81 2.92
N THR A 99 4.56 -9.34 4.03
CA THR A 99 6.00 -9.56 4.25
C THR A 99 6.58 -10.51 3.20
N GLN A 100 5.87 -11.59 2.87
CA GLN A 100 6.28 -12.52 1.80
C GLN A 100 6.31 -11.85 0.42
N LEU A 101 5.29 -11.06 0.08
CA LEU A 101 5.22 -10.35 -1.20
C LEU A 101 6.33 -9.29 -1.33
N LEU A 102 6.63 -8.56 -0.26
CA LEU A 102 7.73 -7.60 -0.22
C LEU A 102 9.10 -8.29 -0.37
N ALA A 103 9.30 -9.43 0.29
CA ALA A 103 10.54 -10.20 0.19
C ALA A 103 10.80 -10.71 -1.24
N GLN A 104 9.75 -11.08 -1.98
CA GLN A 104 9.85 -11.52 -3.39
C GLN A 104 10.41 -10.46 -4.33
N VAL A 105 10.24 -9.16 -4.00
CA VAL A 105 10.83 -8.04 -4.76
C VAL A 105 12.09 -7.48 -4.12
N GLY A 106 12.71 -8.23 -3.20
CA GLY A 106 13.98 -7.89 -2.57
C GLY A 106 13.88 -6.94 -1.36
N CYS A 107 12.68 -6.57 -0.92
CA CYS A 107 12.49 -5.77 0.28
C CYS A 107 12.52 -6.67 1.53
N GLN A 108 13.65 -6.68 2.24
CA GLN A 108 13.84 -7.47 3.47
C GLN A 108 13.50 -6.69 4.75
N SER A 109 13.17 -5.41 4.64
CA SER A 109 12.77 -4.59 5.79
C SER A 109 11.47 -5.13 6.40
N PRO A 110 11.37 -5.19 7.75
CA PRO A 110 10.12 -5.53 8.40
C PRO A 110 9.07 -4.44 8.13
N LEU A 111 7.79 -4.82 8.17
CA LEU A 111 6.69 -3.86 8.14
C LEU A 111 6.80 -2.91 9.34
N GLU A 112 6.78 -1.61 9.07
CA GLU A 112 6.63 -0.61 10.13
C GLU A 112 5.22 -0.72 10.73
N LYS A 113 5.13 -0.80 12.05
CA LYS A 113 3.84 -0.79 12.77
C LYS A 113 3.57 0.61 13.28
N VAL A 114 2.52 1.23 12.77
CA VAL A 114 2.18 2.63 13.07
C VAL A 114 0.92 2.67 13.92
N GLU A 115 0.91 3.47 14.99
CA GLU A 115 -0.28 3.70 15.81
C GLU A 115 -1.47 4.15 14.93
N ARG A 116 -2.69 3.78 15.31
CA ARG A 116 -3.90 3.97 14.49
C ARG A 116 -4.11 5.41 14.02
N PHE A 117 -3.98 6.40 14.89
CA PHE A 117 -4.19 7.80 14.54
C PHE A 117 -3.00 8.35 13.76
N ASP A 118 -1.77 7.97 14.10
CA ASP A 118 -0.58 8.30 13.32
C ASP A 118 -0.67 7.74 11.89
N PHE A 119 -1.23 6.54 11.72
CA PHE A 119 -1.49 5.94 10.41
C PHE A 119 -2.51 6.79 9.62
N TYR A 120 -3.57 7.29 10.26
CA TYR A 120 -4.51 8.20 9.61
C TYR A 120 -3.85 9.54 9.23
N GLU A 121 -3.03 10.12 10.09
CA GLU A 121 -2.31 11.36 9.79
C GLU A 121 -1.32 11.20 8.64
N ARG A 122 -0.65 10.04 8.56
CA ARG A 122 0.19 9.68 7.41
C ARG A 122 -0.62 9.47 6.14
N ALA A 123 -1.74 8.75 6.22
CA ALA A 123 -2.61 8.49 5.09
C ALA A 123 -3.19 9.78 4.48
N LYS A 124 -3.52 10.80 5.29
CA LYS A 124 -3.96 12.13 4.80
C LYS A 124 -2.89 12.86 3.98
N LYS A 125 -1.61 12.48 4.12
CA LYS A 125 -0.48 13.07 3.38
C LYS A 125 -0.03 12.21 2.20
N ALA A 126 -0.64 11.04 2.02
CA ALA A 126 -0.34 10.17 0.88
C ALA A 126 -0.73 10.84 -0.45
N TYR A 127 -0.18 10.32 -1.54
CA TYR A 127 -0.57 10.77 -2.88
C TYR A 127 -1.97 10.27 -3.25
N ALA A 128 -2.27 9.02 -2.91
CA ALA A 128 -3.55 8.38 -3.18
C ALA A 128 -3.89 7.31 -2.14
N VAL A 129 -5.19 7.04 -2.00
CA VAL A 129 -5.73 5.93 -1.23
C VAL A 129 -6.56 5.06 -2.18
N VAL A 130 -6.24 3.77 -2.23
CA VAL A 130 -6.98 2.78 -3.00
C VAL A 130 -7.92 2.04 -2.06
N ALA A 131 -9.21 2.34 -2.14
CA ALA A 131 -10.25 1.64 -1.38
C ALA A 131 -10.51 0.26 -2.01
N THR A 132 -10.18 -0.81 -1.28
CA THR A 132 -10.29 -2.20 -1.77
C THR A 132 -11.47 -2.94 -1.12
N GLY A 133 -11.74 -4.16 -1.59
CA GLY A 133 -12.65 -5.11 -0.95
C GLY A 133 -11.98 -6.03 0.08
N GLU A 134 -10.80 -5.65 0.60
CA GLU A 134 -10.10 -6.44 1.61
C GLU A 134 -10.86 -6.42 2.94
N THR A 135 -11.17 -7.61 3.47
CA THR A 135 -11.95 -7.75 4.71
C THR A 135 -11.10 -8.20 5.88
N ALA A 136 -9.81 -8.50 5.68
CA ALA A 136 -8.88 -8.75 6.78
C ALA A 136 -8.78 -7.51 7.68
N LEU A 137 -8.91 -7.72 8.99
CA LEU A 137 -8.69 -6.66 9.98
C LEU A 137 -7.23 -6.22 9.96
N TYR A 138 -6.99 -4.93 10.17
CA TYR A 138 -5.64 -4.34 10.09
C TYR A 138 -4.95 -4.64 8.75
N GLY A 139 -5.74 -4.73 7.67
CA GLY A 139 -5.28 -5.07 6.33
C GLY A 139 -4.62 -3.90 5.60
N ASN A 140 -4.77 -2.68 6.10
CA ASN A 140 -4.20 -1.48 5.50
C ASN A 140 -2.67 -1.55 5.38
N ILE A 141 -2.15 -1.12 4.24
CA ILE A 141 -0.71 -0.98 4.02
C ILE A 141 -0.41 0.33 3.27
N ILE A 142 0.64 1.02 3.70
CA ILE A 142 1.21 2.19 3.03
C ILE A 142 2.50 1.76 2.34
N LEU A 143 2.69 2.15 1.08
CA LEU A 143 3.90 1.92 0.31
C LEU A 143 4.56 3.25 -0.03
N LYS A 144 5.87 3.37 0.19
CA LYS A 144 6.66 4.54 -0.16
C LYS A 144 7.45 4.31 -1.45
N LYS A 145 7.26 5.20 -2.44
CA LYS A 145 7.91 5.09 -3.74
C LYS A 145 9.39 5.46 -3.66
N GLY A 146 10.23 4.57 -4.16
CA GLY A 146 11.67 4.76 -4.29
C GLY A 146 12.09 5.35 -5.63
N VAL A 147 13.33 5.05 -6.01
CA VAL A 147 13.98 5.50 -7.23
C VAL A 147 14.32 4.31 -8.12
N ILE A 148 14.34 4.53 -9.43
CA ILE A 148 14.96 3.60 -10.40
C ILE A 148 16.24 4.29 -10.87
N PRO A 149 17.43 3.69 -10.64
CA PRO A 149 18.68 4.19 -11.18
C PRO A 149 18.64 4.29 -12.70
N ALA A 150 19.28 5.32 -13.27
CA ALA A 150 19.24 5.59 -14.70
C ALA A 150 19.80 4.42 -15.53
N GLU A 151 20.71 3.63 -14.95
CA GLU A 151 21.34 2.48 -15.59
C GLU A 151 20.38 1.32 -15.82
N LEU A 152 19.25 1.29 -15.09
CA LEU A 152 18.18 0.30 -15.25
C LEU A 152 17.08 0.77 -16.21
N LEU A 153 17.14 2.00 -16.70
CA LEU A 153 16.24 2.52 -17.72
C LEU A 153 16.76 2.11 -19.11
N GLN A 154 16.27 0.99 -19.64
CA GLN A 154 16.52 0.54 -21.02
C GLN A 154 15.27 0.72 -21.88
#